data_AF-A0ABD4DYN3-F1
#
_entry.id   AF-A0ABD4DYN3-F1
#
_cell.length_a   1.000
_cell.length_b   1.000
_cell.length_c   1.000
_cell.angle_alpha   90.00
_cell.angle_beta   90.00
_cell.angle_gamma   90.00
#
_symmetry.space_group_name_H-M   'P 1'
#
loop_
_entity.id
_entity.type
_entity.pdbx_description
1 polymer ?
#
loop_
_entity_poly.entity_id
_entity_poly.type
_entity_poly.pdbx_seq_one_letter_code
_entity_poly.pdbx_strand_id
1 'polypeptide(L)'
;MLVERFGGDVLSRNRDLLGYSAAELVVVLEGLHAAAPRRFAAGAVLAMIGDPRIDPLAPAMVRLPGGKVTLGLSAERVDEVVGRWRHAGVEREWIEKECPEYTVQLQPFALGRYPVTNAEYREFLVDTQSPWLPSSWQLSSYPSHLANHPVWIVPPEAADAYAAWLARRTGRRFRLPLEAEWEYAASNGDGREFPWGDAFEYGRASDAHHYLLVIGRKGN
;
A
#
# COMPACT_ATOMS: atom_id res chain seq x y z
N MET A 1 -8.80 14.55 2.60
CA MET A 1 -7.97 13.66 3.46
C MET A 1 -6.46 13.96 3.46
N LEU A 2 -5.69 13.89 2.35
CA LEU A 2 -4.24 14.27 2.36
C LEU A 2 -3.99 15.78 2.19
N VAL A 3 -4.80 16.47 1.39
CA VAL A 3 -4.69 17.92 1.14
C VAL A 3 -5.04 18.74 2.39
N GLU A 4 -5.97 18.26 3.22
CA GLU A 4 -6.36 18.91 4.47
C GLU A 4 -5.29 18.79 5.57
N ARG A 5 -4.46 17.73 5.52
CA ARG A 5 -3.42 17.46 6.54
C ARG A 5 -2.26 18.47 6.53
N PHE A 6 -2.05 19.18 5.43
CA PHE A 6 -0.87 20.04 5.25
C PHE A 6 -1.18 21.54 5.18
N GLY A 7 -2.46 21.94 5.23
CA GLY A 7 -2.94 23.32 5.32
C GLY A 7 -2.44 24.27 4.23
N GLY A 8 -3.32 24.71 3.31
CA GLY A 8 -2.95 25.57 2.18
C GLY A 8 -2.11 24.84 1.12
N ASP A 9 -2.14 25.31 -0.13
CA ASP A 9 -1.56 24.62 -1.28
C ASP A 9 -0.06 24.29 -1.10
N VAL A 10 0.22 23.02 -0.77
CA VAL A 10 1.55 22.49 -0.48
C VAL A 10 2.50 22.66 -1.66
N LEU A 11 1.98 22.60 -2.88
CA LEU A 11 2.76 22.81 -4.10
C LEU A 11 3.14 24.29 -4.23
N SER A 12 2.22 25.22 -3.94
CA SER A 12 2.53 26.66 -3.91
C SER A 12 3.64 27.04 -2.94
N ARG A 13 3.80 26.30 -1.83
CA ARG A 13 4.89 26.51 -0.86
C ARG A 13 6.21 25.84 -1.24
N ASN A 14 6.22 24.97 -2.25
CA ASN A 14 7.40 24.22 -2.71
C ASN A 14 7.58 24.36 -4.23
N ARG A 15 7.31 25.55 -4.78
CA ARG A 15 7.36 25.80 -6.24
C ARG A 15 8.75 25.61 -6.85
N ASP A 16 9.79 25.69 -6.03
CA ASP A 16 11.16 25.41 -6.45
C ASP A 16 11.31 23.98 -7.01
N LEU A 17 10.55 23.02 -6.48
CA LEU A 17 10.55 21.63 -6.94
C LEU A 17 10.07 21.46 -8.38
N LEU A 18 9.34 22.42 -8.95
CA LEU A 18 8.90 22.36 -10.35
C LEU A 18 10.06 22.46 -11.35
N GLY A 19 11.22 22.98 -10.92
CA GLY A 19 12.43 23.04 -11.73
C GLY A 19 13.33 21.81 -11.60
N TYR A 20 13.00 20.87 -10.72
CA TYR A 20 13.86 19.71 -10.43
C TYR A 20 13.61 18.61 -11.47
N SER A 21 14.67 17.89 -11.83
CA SER A 21 14.57 16.63 -12.56
C SER A 21 13.91 15.54 -11.71
N ALA A 22 13.42 14.48 -12.37
CA ALA A 22 12.83 13.34 -11.65
C ALA A 22 13.80 12.70 -10.66
N ALA A 23 15.09 12.62 -10.99
CA ALA A 23 16.13 12.09 -10.10
C ALA A 23 16.33 12.96 -8.85
N GLU A 24 16.36 14.29 -8.99
CA GLU A 24 16.47 15.21 -7.86
C GLU A 24 15.24 15.16 -6.96
N LEU A 25 14.05 15.03 -7.54
CA LEU A 25 12.80 14.86 -6.78
C LEU A 25 12.79 13.56 -5.97
N VAL A 26 13.32 12.46 -6.52
CA VAL A 26 13.49 11.20 -5.79
C VAL A 26 14.39 11.40 -4.58
N VAL A 27 15.52 12.09 -4.72
CA VAL A 27 16.42 12.40 -3.60
C VAL A 27 15.69 13.18 -2.50
N VAL A 28 14.89 14.20 -2.87
CA VAL A 28 14.10 14.97 -1.91
C VAL A 28 13.07 14.09 -1.20
N LEU A 29 12.36 13.25 -1.95
CA LEU A 29 11.30 12.40 -1.42
C LEU A 29 11.83 11.31 -0.48
N GLU A 30 12.98 10.72 -0.78
CA GLU A 30 13.60 9.67 0.05
C GLU A 30 14.43 10.22 1.21
N GLY A 31 14.82 11.50 1.15
CA GLY A 31 15.55 12.17 2.22
C GLY A 31 14.74 12.24 3.52
N LEU A 32 15.06 11.37 4.49
CA LEU A 32 14.40 11.33 5.81
C LEU A 32 14.59 12.63 6.62
N HIS A 33 15.56 13.46 6.25
CA HIS A 33 15.79 14.77 6.86
C HIS A 33 14.92 15.89 6.25
N ALA A 34 14.29 15.66 5.10
CA ALA A 34 13.38 16.63 4.50
C ALA A 34 12.02 16.63 5.22
N ALA A 35 11.43 17.80 5.39
CA ALA A 35 10.12 17.94 6.00
C ALA A 35 9.05 17.17 5.22
N ALA A 36 8.13 16.51 5.92
CA ALA A 36 7.07 15.69 5.31
C ALA A 36 6.26 16.41 4.20
N PRO A 37 5.86 17.70 4.35
CA PRO A 37 5.15 18.41 3.28
C PRO A 37 6.00 18.57 2.01
N ARG A 38 7.32 18.76 2.13
CA ARG A 38 8.23 18.88 0.99
C ARG A 38 8.42 17.55 0.28
N ARG A 39 8.55 16.46 1.04
CA ARG A 39 8.60 15.09 0.49
C ARG A 39 7.30 14.74 -0.24
N PHE A 40 6.16 15.13 0.32
CA PHE A 40 4.85 15.00 -0.33
C PHE A 40 4.76 15.82 -1.62
N ALA A 41 5.19 17.09 -1.60
CA ALA A 41 5.24 17.93 -2.78
C ALA A 41 6.10 17.32 -3.90
N ALA A 42 7.28 16.80 -3.56
CA ALA A 42 8.14 16.11 -4.52
C ALA A 42 7.44 14.89 -5.15
N GLY A 43 6.72 14.11 -4.35
CA GLY A 43 5.92 12.97 -4.82
C GLY A 43 4.77 13.38 -5.75
N ALA A 44 4.10 14.50 -5.45
CA ALA A 44 3.05 15.05 -6.30
C ALA A 44 3.60 15.55 -7.65
N VAL A 45 4.78 16.18 -7.67
CA VAL A 45 5.45 16.56 -8.92
C VAL A 45 5.86 15.31 -9.71
N LEU A 46 6.45 14.30 -9.06
CA LEU A 46 6.80 13.02 -9.68
C LEU A 46 5.59 12.33 -10.33
N ALA A 47 4.42 12.37 -9.68
CA ALA A 47 3.20 11.79 -10.26
C ALA A 47 2.82 12.43 -11.60
N MET A 48 3.06 13.74 -11.77
CA MET A 48 2.72 14.46 -13.00
C MET A 48 3.75 14.27 -14.10
N ILE A 49 5.05 14.21 -13.76
CA ILE A 49 6.14 14.19 -14.77
C ILE A 49 6.68 12.78 -15.06
N GLY A 50 6.27 11.78 -14.27
CA GLY A 50 6.78 10.41 -14.32
C GLY A 50 7.75 10.12 -13.16
N ASP A 51 7.46 9.06 -12.41
CA ASP A 51 8.29 8.60 -11.30
C ASP A 51 9.18 7.42 -11.76
N PRO A 52 10.51 7.59 -11.84
CA PRO A 52 11.42 6.56 -12.35
C PRO A 52 11.53 5.35 -11.43
N ARG A 53 10.97 5.42 -10.21
CA ARG A 53 10.93 4.29 -9.27
C ARG A 53 9.79 3.32 -9.54
N ILE A 54 8.80 3.74 -10.35
CA ILE A 54 7.65 2.92 -10.72
C ILE A 54 7.99 2.20 -12.02
N ASP A 55 8.33 0.92 -11.90
CA ASP A 55 8.45 -0.02 -13.02
C ASP A 55 7.34 -1.08 -12.89
N PRO A 56 6.26 -0.98 -13.70
CA PRO A 56 5.14 -1.92 -13.62
C PRO A 56 5.52 -3.38 -13.86
N LEU A 57 6.62 -3.66 -14.57
CA LEU A 57 7.07 -5.02 -14.87
C LEU A 57 8.15 -5.50 -13.89
N ALA A 58 8.72 -4.60 -13.10
CA ALA A 58 9.66 -4.92 -12.03
C ALA A 58 9.27 -4.24 -10.70
N PRO A 59 8.08 -4.55 -10.14
CA PRO A 59 7.65 -3.93 -8.90
C PRO A 59 8.62 -4.23 -7.77
N ALA A 60 8.82 -3.24 -6.88
CA ALA A 60 9.67 -3.40 -5.71
C ALA A 60 9.05 -4.42 -4.74
N MET A 61 9.77 -5.52 -4.48
CA MET A 61 9.29 -6.60 -3.61
C MET A 61 10.17 -6.74 -2.37
N VAL A 62 9.55 -6.95 -1.20
CA VAL A 62 10.23 -7.28 0.06
C VAL A 62 10.12 -8.78 0.29
N ARG A 63 11.26 -9.46 0.50
CA ARG A 63 11.29 -10.89 0.83
C ARG A 63 11.01 -11.10 2.31
N LEU A 64 10.11 -12.01 2.58
CA LEU A 64 9.68 -12.40 3.90
C LEU A 64 10.03 -13.89 4.09
N PRO A 65 10.74 -14.25 5.17
CA PRO A 65 11.23 -15.61 5.36
C PRO A 65 10.10 -16.61 5.62
N GLY A 66 8.93 -16.14 6.05
CA GLY A 66 7.88 -17.01 6.56
C GLY A 66 8.30 -17.67 7.87
N GLY A 67 7.68 -18.78 8.21
CA GLY A 67 7.90 -19.47 9.48
C GLY A 67 6.60 -19.86 10.17
N LYS A 68 6.73 -20.45 11.35
CA LYS A 68 5.61 -20.72 12.24
C LYS A 68 5.30 -19.43 13.01
N VAL A 69 4.13 -18.87 12.77
CA VAL A 69 3.72 -17.57 13.33
C VAL A 69 2.35 -17.70 13.99
N THR A 70 2.15 -16.95 15.06
CA THR A 70 0.87 -16.81 15.74
C THR A 70 0.27 -15.47 15.33
N LEU A 71 -0.97 -15.52 14.83
CA LEU A 71 -1.70 -14.42 14.22
C LEU A 71 -3.10 -14.31 14.84
N GLY A 72 -3.75 -13.17 14.66
CA GLY A 72 -5.03 -12.83 15.25
C GLY A 72 -4.93 -12.37 16.70
N LEU A 73 -6.09 -12.12 17.31
CA LEU A 73 -6.23 -11.68 18.68
C LEU A 73 -6.87 -12.78 19.53
N SER A 74 -6.33 -13.02 20.73
CA SER A 74 -7.00 -13.88 21.71
C SER A 74 -8.34 -13.27 22.13
N ALA A 75 -9.40 -14.08 22.17
CA ALA A 75 -10.74 -13.65 22.58
C ALA A 75 -10.75 -13.00 23.99
N GLU A 76 -9.83 -13.41 24.87
CA GLU A 76 -9.67 -12.84 26.21
C GLU A 76 -9.21 -11.37 26.20
N ARG A 77 -8.58 -10.93 25.10
CA ARG A 77 -8.06 -9.56 24.95
C ARG A 77 -9.05 -8.62 24.28
N VAL A 78 -10.22 -9.10 23.81
CA VAL A 78 -11.22 -8.26 23.14
C VAL A 78 -11.68 -7.11 24.05
N ASP A 79 -12.01 -7.41 25.31
CA ASP A 79 -12.46 -6.41 26.28
C ASP A 79 -11.40 -5.35 26.57
N GLU A 80 -10.14 -5.77 26.68
CA GLU A 80 -8.98 -4.90 26.87
C GLU A 80 -8.83 -3.92 25.69
N VAL A 81 -8.82 -4.45 24.46
CA VAL A 81 -8.62 -3.67 23.23
C VAL A 81 -9.78 -2.69 23.01
N VAL A 82 -11.03 -3.15 23.15
CA VAL A 82 -12.21 -2.28 23.03
C VAL A 82 -12.19 -1.19 24.10
N GLY A 83 -11.84 -1.52 25.35
CA GLY A 83 -11.70 -0.55 26.42
C GLY A 83 -10.66 0.53 26.13
N ARG A 84 -9.47 0.12 25.65
CA ARG A 84 -8.37 1.01 25.30
C ARG A 84 -8.73 1.95 24.15
N TRP A 85 -9.38 1.45 23.10
CA TRP A 85 -9.66 2.19 21.87
C TRP A 85 -11.06 2.78 21.78
N ARG A 86 -11.87 2.69 22.84
CA ARG A 86 -13.23 3.27 22.88
C ARG A 86 -13.28 4.75 22.48
N HIS A 87 -12.27 5.52 22.88
CA HIS A 87 -12.16 6.94 22.56
C HIS A 87 -11.94 7.22 21.05
N ALA A 88 -11.43 6.24 20.32
CA ALA A 88 -11.24 6.29 18.87
C ALA A 88 -12.47 5.75 18.09
N GLY A 89 -13.54 5.36 18.79
CA GLY A 89 -14.77 4.87 18.17
C GLY A 89 -14.73 3.41 17.72
N VAL A 90 -13.79 2.61 18.23
CA VAL A 90 -13.71 1.18 17.91
C VAL A 90 -14.97 0.44 18.39
N GLU A 91 -15.58 -0.30 17.47
CA GLU A 91 -16.71 -1.19 17.76
C GLU A 91 -16.21 -2.58 18.14
N ARG A 92 -16.84 -3.20 19.13
CA ARG A 92 -16.51 -4.56 19.60
C ARG A 92 -16.52 -5.58 18.46
N GLU A 93 -17.52 -5.52 17.58
CA GLU A 93 -17.67 -6.45 16.46
C GLU A 93 -16.45 -6.42 15.51
N TRP A 94 -15.77 -5.27 15.38
CA TRP A 94 -14.59 -5.16 14.53
C TRP A 94 -13.41 -5.91 15.15
N ILE A 95 -13.27 -5.88 16.47
CA ILE A 95 -12.20 -6.57 17.19
C ILE A 95 -12.48 -8.08 17.31
N GLU A 96 -13.75 -8.48 17.43
CA GLU A 96 -14.14 -9.88 17.46
C GLU A 96 -13.85 -10.61 16.13
N LYS A 97 -13.82 -9.89 15.00
CA LYS A 97 -13.42 -10.45 13.69
C LYS A 97 -11.95 -10.84 13.61
N GLU A 98 -11.10 -10.25 14.44
CA GLU A 98 -9.67 -10.57 14.53
C GLU A 98 -9.41 -11.83 15.38
N CYS A 99 -10.46 -12.43 15.95
CA CYS A 99 -10.37 -13.63 16.79
C CYS A 99 -10.77 -14.91 16.02
N PRO A 100 -10.32 -16.10 16.44
CA PRO A 100 -9.37 -16.35 17.52
C PRO A 100 -7.92 -16.18 17.06
N GLU A 101 -7.01 -16.08 18.04
CA GLU A 101 -5.59 -16.31 17.81
C GLU A 101 -5.37 -17.73 17.25
N TYR A 102 -4.55 -17.85 16.19
CA TYR A 102 -4.22 -19.12 15.57
C TYR A 102 -2.76 -19.16 15.12
N THR A 103 -2.19 -20.38 15.07
CA THR A 103 -0.83 -20.60 14.58
C THR A 103 -0.83 -21.19 13.19
N VAL A 104 -0.07 -20.58 12.27
CA VAL A 104 0.04 -21.01 10.87
C VAL A 104 1.50 -21.15 10.45
N GLN A 105 1.76 -22.10 9.54
CA GLN A 105 3.07 -22.25 8.90
C GLN A 105 3.08 -21.53 7.55
N LEU A 106 3.80 -20.41 7.48
CA LEU A 106 3.99 -19.67 6.23
C LEU A 106 5.26 -20.13 5.50
N GLN A 107 5.15 -20.30 4.19
CA GLN A 107 6.31 -20.51 3.31
C GLN A 107 6.98 -19.17 2.99
N PRO A 108 8.28 -19.12 2.66
CA PRO A 108 8.91 -17.90 2.19
C PRO A 108 8.19 -17.31 0.97
N PHE A 109 8.02 -15.99 0.96
CA PHE A 109 7.36 -15.26 -0.11
C PHE A 109 7.96 -13.87 -0.28
N ALA A 110 7.50 -13.10 -1.27
CA ALA A 110 7.81 -11.68 -1.37
C ALA A 110 6.53 -10.89 -1.59
N LEU A 111 6.36 -9.80 -0.86
CA LEU A 111 5.20 -8.90 -0.96
C LEU A 111 5.63 -7.58 -1.60
N GLY A 112 4.75 -6.97 -2.39
CA GLY A 112 4.98 -5.61 -2.90
C GLY A 112 5.30 -4.66 -1.76
N ARG A 113 6.40 -3.90 -1.89
CA ARG A 113 6.83 -2.90 -0.89
C ARG A 113 5.77 -1.81 -0.71
N TYR A 114 5.06 -1.50 -1.79
CA TYR A 114 4.00 -0.52 -1.86
C TYR A 114 2.77 -1.17 -2.51
N PRO A 115 1.56 -0.64 -2.26
CA PRO A 115 0.40 -0.96 -3.09
C PRO A 115 0.63 -0.64 -4.55
N VAL A 116 -0.06 -1.37 -5.43
CA VAL A 116 -0.12 -1.10 -6.86
C VAL A 116 -0.68 0.31 -7.08
N THR A 117 0.02 1.09 -7.87
CA THR A 117 -0.29 2.49 -8.17
C THR A 117 -1.28 2.63 -9.33
N ASN A 118 -1.87 3.82 -9.46
CA ASN A 118 -2.70 4.15 -10.63
C ASN A 118 -1.91 4.04 -11.94
N ALA A 119 -0.62 4.44 -11.94
CA ALA A 119 0.26 4.31 -13.10
C ALA A 119 0.47 2.84 -13.50
N GLU A 120 0.78 1.96 -12.55
CA GLU A 120 0.94 0.53 -12.83
C GLU A 120 -0.36 -0.12 -13.32
N TYR A 121 -1.49 0.21 -12.70
CA TYR A 121 -2.79 -0.32 -13.11
C TYR A 121 -3.23 0.20 -14.49
N ARG A 122 -2.88 1.44 -14.84
CA ARG A 122 -3.11 1.98 -16.19
C ARG A 122 -2.41 1.16 -17.26
N GLU A 123 -1.17 0.74 -17.04
CA GLU A 123 -0.45 -0.08 -18.01
C GLU A 123 -1.12 -1.43 -18.24
N PHE A 124 -1.66 -2.05 -17.18
CA PHE A 124 -2.52 -3.23 -17.31
C PHE A 124 -3.74 -2.94 -18.20
N LEU A 125 -4.49 -1.88 -17.91
CA LEU A 125 -5.68 -1.53 -18.69
C LEU A 125 -5.38 -1.25 -20.16
N VAL A 126 -4.28 -0.54 -20.45
CA VAL A 126 -3.86 -0.24 -21.82
C VAL A 126 -3.46 -1.51 -22.57
N ASP A 127 -2.73 -2.41 -21.91
CA ASP A 127 -2.23 -3.63 -22.54
C ASP A 127 -3.33 -4.67 -22.78
N THR A 128 -4.29 -4.80 -21.86
CA THR A 128 -5.31 -5.85 -21.94
C THR A 128 -6.67 -5.37 -22.42
N GLN A 129 -6.89 -4.06 -22.54
CA GLN A 129 -8.21 -3.45 -22.78
C GLN A 129 -9.27 -3.96 -21.79
N SER A 130 -8.86 -4.17 -20.54
CA SER A 130 -9.76 -4.72 -19.52
C SER A 130 -10.93 -3.75 -19.24
N PRO A 131 -12.15 -4.26 -18.99
CA PRO A 131 -13.30 -3.43 -18.65
C PRO A 131 -13.28 -2.91 -17.20
N TRP A 132 -12.36 -3.38 -16.35
CA TRP A 132 -12.36 -3.08 -14.92
C TRP A 132 -11.67 -1.75 -14.60
N LEU A 133 -12.27 -0.65 -15.06
CA LEU A 133 -11.84 0.69 -14.68
C LEU A 133 -12.09 0.95 -13.18
N PRO A 134 -11.14 1.52 -12.43
CA PRO A 134 -11.35 1.85 -11.02
C PRO A 134 -12.43 2.92 -10.90
N SER A 135 -13.41 2.75 -10.00
CA SER A 135 -14.46 3.76 -9.82
C SER A 135 -13.94 5.05 -9.16
N SER A 136 -12.73 4.99 -8.58
CA SER A 136 -12.01 6.17 -8.10
C SER A 136 -11.52 7.09 -9.22
N TRP A 137 -11.48 6.62 -10.48
CA TRP A 137 -11.10 7.41 -11.64
C TRP A 137 -12.32 8.21 -12.12
N GLN A 138 -12.37 9.48 -11.73
CA GLN A 138 -13.47 10.38 -12.06
C GLN A 138 -13.68 10.45 -13.57
N LEU A 139 -14.95 10.37 -13.99
CA LEU A 139 -15.34 10.37 -15.40
C LEU A 139 -14.63 9.29 -16.23
N SER A 140 -14.27 8.17 -15.59
CA SER A 140 -13.53 7.06 -16.22
C SER A 140 -12.18 7.48 -16.81
N SER A 141 -11.59 8.56 -16.28
CA SER A 141 -10.34 9.14 -16.80
C SER A 141 -9.18 8.89 -15.86
N TYR A 142 -8.01 8.58 -16.44
CA TYR A 142 -6.78 8.36 -15.70
C TYR A 142 -6.35 9.61 -14.91
N PRO A 143 -6.24 9.54 -13.57
CA PRO A 143 -5.89 10.70 -12.75
C PRO A 143 -4.36 10.87 -12.71
N SER A 144 -3.78 11.55 -13.72
CA SER A 144 -2.32 11.74 -13.82
C SER A 144 -1.70 12.38 -12.57
N HIS A 145 -2.36 13.35 -11.95
CA HIS A 145 -1.92 13.97 -10.70
C HIS A 145 -1.91 13.02 -9.48
N LEU A 146 -2.54 11.84 -9.60
CA LEU A 146 -2.54 10.75 -8.62
C LEU A 146 -1.84 9.49 -9.17
N ALA A 147 -1.00 9.60 -10.19
CA ALA A 147 -0.33 8.47 -10.83
C ALA A 147 0.40 7.55 -9.81
N ASN A 148 1.07 8.15 -8.83
CA ASN A 148 1.84 7.45 -7.80
C ASN A 148 0.99 7.00 -6.60
N HIS A 149 -0.28 7.40 -6.54
CA HIS A 149 -1.17 6.96 -5.46
C HIS A 149 -1.61 5.51 -5.71
N PRO A 150 -1.89 4.75 -4.64
CA PRO A 150 -2.51 3.44 -4.78
C PRO A 150 -3.76 3.49 -5.65
N VAL A 151 -3.91 2.52 -6.53
CA VAL A 151 -5.22 2.25 -7.14
C VAL A 151 -6.16 1.71 -6.05
N TRP A 152 -7.39 2.18 -6.07
CA TRP A 152 -8.41 1.80 -5.08
C TRP A 152 -9.80 1.81 -5.71
N ILE A 153 -10.72 1.06 -5.09
CA ILE A 153 -12.07 0.77 -5.60
C ILE A 153 -12.00 0.07 -6.97
N VAL A 154 -11.44 -1.14 -6.95
CA VAL A 154 -11.48 -2.11 -8.06
C VAL A 154 -12.21 -3.37 -7.59
N PRO A 155 -12.93 -4.07 -8.48
CA PRO A 155 -13.54 -5.34 -8.11
C PRO A 155 -12.47 -6.42 -7.87
N PRO A 156 -12.71 -7.42 -7.01
CA PRO A 156 -11.73 -8.48 -6.71
C PRO A 156 -11.19 -9.19 -7.96
N GLU A 157 -12.04 -9.43 -8.96
CA GLU A 157 -11.67 -10.09 -10.21
C GLU A 157 -10.61 -9.30 -10.99
N ALA A 158 -10.62 -7.97 -10.86
CA ALA A 158 -9.63 -7.13 -11.50
C ALA A 158 -8.24 -7.25 -10.86
N ALA A 159 -8.20 -7.47 -9.54
CA ALA A 159 -6.96 -7.70 -8.82
C ALA A 159 -6.30 -9.02 -9.25
N ASP A 160 -7.09 -10.10 -9.37
CA ASP A 160 -6.61 -11.38 -9.88
C ASP A 160 -6.13 -11.28 -11.33
N ALA A 161 -6.89 -10.57 -12.18
CA ALA A 161 -6.51 -10.36 -13.55
C ALA A 161 -5.23 -9.52 -13.72
N TYR A 162 -5.05 -8.49 -12.88
CA TYR A 162 -3.81 -7.72 -12.83
C TYR A 162 -2.62 -8.62 -12.47
N ALA A 163 -2.75 -9.45 -11.43
CA ALA A 163 -1.69 -10.38 -11.03
C ALA A 163 -1.37 -11.40 -12.14
N ALA A 164 -2.40 -11.95 -12.80
CA ALA A 164 -2.23 -12.87 -13.92
C ALA A 164 -1.59 -12.20 -15.14
N TRP A 165 -1.96 -10.96 -15.45
CA TRP A 165 -1.33 -10.15 -16.49
C TRP A 165 0.15 -9.92 -16.19
N LEU A 166 0.49 -9.46 -14.99
CA LEU A 166 1.86 -9.21 -14.57
C LEU A 166 2.69 -10.49 -14.63
N ALA A 167 2.12 -11.63 -14.23
CA ALA A 167 2.76 -12.92 -14.34
C ALA A 167 3.12 -13.29 -15.79
N ARG A 168 2.18 -13.10 -16.72
CA ARG A 168 2.43 -13.34 -18.15
C ARG A 168 3.50 -12.41 -18.72
N ARG A 169 3.47 -11.12 -18.37
CA ARG A 169 4.39 -10.11 -18.90
C ARG A 169 5.82 -10.29 -18.42
N THR A 170 6.01 -10.85 -17.24
CA THR A 170 7.33 -10.94 -16.58
C THR A 170 7.89 -12.37 -16.54
N GLY A 171 7.06 -13.38 -16.83
CA GLY A 171 7.41 -14.79 -16.61
C GLY A 171 7.54 -15.18 -15.12
N ARG A 172 7.20 -14.29 -14.19
CA ARG A 172 7.23 -14.55 -12.74
C ARG A 172 5.85 -14.93 -12.25
N ARG A 173 5.74 -15.52 -11.06
CA ARG A 173 4.45 -15.84 -10.45
C ARG A 173 3.99 -14.70 -9.54
N PHE A 174 2.78 -14.19 -9.77
CA PHE A 174 2.13 -13.20 -8.93
C PHE A 174 0.73 -13.63 -8.51
N ARG A 175 0.29 -13.20 -7.31
CA ARG A 175 -1.07 -13.37 -6.78
C ARG A 175 -1.36 -12.35 -5.69
N LEU A 176 -2.62 -12.23 -5.27
CA LEU A 176 -2.98 -11.53 -4.04
C LEU A 176 -2.39 -12.22 -2.79
N PRO A 177 -2.05 -11.47 -1.73
CA PRO A 177 -1.69 -12.05 -0.44
C PRO A 177 -2.88 -12.77 0.20
N LEU A 178 -2.59 -13.84 0.93
CA LEU A 178 -3.54 -14.36 1.92
C LEU A 178 -3.58 -13.41 3.12
N GLU A 179 -4.67 -13.44 3.88
CA GLU A 179 -4.80 -12.65 5.12
C GLU A 179 -3.61 -12.90 6.07
N ALA A 180 -3.28 -14.16 6.34
CA ALA A 180 -2.14 -14.52 7.19
C ALA A 180 -0.78 -14.01 6.66
N GLU A 181 -0.60 -13.95 5.34
CA GLU A 181 0.63 -13.41 4.75
C GLU A 181 0.68 -11.88 4.88
N TRP A 182 -0.46 -11.23 4.73
CA TRP A 182 -0.59 -9.79 4.91
C TRP A 182 -0.35 -9.39 6.36
N GLU A 183 -0.97 -10.08 7.31
CA GLU A 183 -0.82 -9.83 8.74
C GLU A 183 0.61 -10.10 9.22
N TYR A 184 1.24 -11.19 8.74
CA TYR A 184 2.66 -11.45 9.00
C TYR A 184 3.57 -10.34 8.46
N ALA A 185 3.29 -9.84 7.26
CA ALA A 185 4.05 -8.73 6.69
C ALA A 185 3.85 -7.42 7.46
N ALA A 186 2.64 -7.15 7.95
CA ALA A 186 2.30 -5.95 8.70
C ALA A 186 2.90 -5.95 10.12
N SER A 187 2.90 -7.11 10.77
CA SER A 187 3.38 -7.29 12.16
C SER A 187 4.84 -7.72 12.26
N ASN A 188 5.53 -7.99 11.14
CA ASN A 188 6.86 -8.64 11.14
C ASN A 188 6.89 -10.01 11.86
N GLY A 189 5.72 -10.60 12.13
CA GLY A 189 5.55 -11.87 12.82
C GLY A 189 5.91 -11.88 14.31
N ASP A 190 6.10 -10.71 14.93
CA ASP A 190 6.38 -10.59 16.36
C ASP A 190 5.19 -10.08 17.18
N GLY A 191 4.02 -9.95 16.57
CA GLY A 191 2.77 -9.62 17.26
C GLY A 191 2.65 -8.17 17.72
N ARG A 192 3.50 -7.26 17.23
CA ARG A 192 3.38 -5.82 17.48
C ARG A 192 2.00 -5.29 17.06
N GLU A 193 1.49 -4.31 17.81
CA GLU A 193 0.17 -3.74 17.55
C GLU A 193 0.11 -2.90 16.26
N PHE A 194 1.19 -2.16 15.96
CA PHE A 194 1.33 -1.40 14.72
C PHE A 194 2.61 -1.81 13.98
N PRO A 195 2.70 -1.62 12.65
CA PRO A 195 3.91 -1.96 11.90
C PRO A 195 5.19 -1.30 12.43
N TRP A 196 5.07 -0.14 13.08
CA TRP A 196 6.18 0.61 13.68
C TRP A 196 6.40 0.36 15.19
N GLY A 197 5.63 -0.52 15.82
CA GLY A 197 5.74 -0.88 17.25
C GLY A 197 4.41 -0.79 18.00
N ASP A 198 4.44 -0.77 19.33
CA ASP A 198 3.22 -0.83 20.15
C ASP A 198 2.62 0.54 20.52
N ALA A 199 3.33 1.61 20.16
CA ALA A 199 2.87 2.97 20.37
C ALA A 199 2.14 3.49 19.12
N PHE A 200 0.92 3.97 19.31
CA PHE A 200 0.21 4.67 18.25
C PHE A 200 0.89 5.99 17.92
N GLU A 201 1.22 6.16 16.64
CA GLU A 201 1.82 7.39 16.13
C GLU A 201 0.85 8.07 15.16
N TYR A 202 0.29 9.20 15.60
CA TYR A 202 -0.60 10.00 14.75
C TYR A 202 0.12 10.40 13.46
N GLY A 203 -0.50 10.09 12.33
CA GLY A 203 0.03 10.43 11.01
C GLY A 203 0.78 9.32 10.28
N ARG A 204 1.13 8.21 10.95
CA ARG A 204 1.76 7.03 10.31
C ARG A 204 0.78 6.01 9.74
N ALA A 205 -0.46 6.01 10.22
CA ALA A 205 -1.53 5.22 9.63
C ALA A 205 -2.07 5.87 8.35
N SER A 206 -2.21 5.07 7.30
CA SER A 206 -3.04 5.35 6.12
C SER A 206 -4.22 4.39 6.13
N ASP A 207 -5.45 4.90 6.05
CA ASP A 207 -6.67 4.08 6.11
C ASP A 207 -6.68 3.06 4.96
N ALA A 208 -6.51 1.77 5.26
CA ALA A 208 -6.00 0.76 4.33
C ALA A 208 -7.05 -0.02 3.53
N HIS A 209 -8.32 0.38 3.59
CA HIS A 209 -9.40 -0.60 3.35
C HIS A 209 -9.57 -1.12 1.91
N HIS A 210 -8.90 -0.57 0.88
CA HIS A 210 -9.16 -0.99 -0.52
C HIS A 210 -7.95 -0.89 -1.47
N TYR A 211 -6.73 -1.12 -0.99
CA TYR A 211 -5.54 -1.04 -1.84
C TYR A 211 -5.13 -2.41 -2.41
N LEU A 212 -4.73 -2.43 -3.69
CA LEU A 212 -4.22 -3.63 -4.33
C LEU A 212 -2.76 -3.89 -3.93
N LEU A 213 -2.45 -5.08 -3.40
CA LEU A 213 -1.10 -5.56 -3.11
C LEU A 213 -0.87 -6.89 -3.84
N VAL A 214 0.34 -7.10 -4.36
CA VAL A 214 0.71 -8.35 -5.06
C VAL A 214 1.88 -9.04 -4.36
N ILE A 215 1.81 -10.37 -4.25
CA ILE A 215 2.91 -11.26 -3.87
C ILE A 215 3.60 -11.74 -5.15
N GLY A 216 4.92 -11.84 -5.11
CA GLY A 216 5.73 -12.42 -6.17
C GLY A 216 6.65 -13.54 -5.66
N ARG A 217 6.85 -14.59 -6.47
CA ARG A 217 7.96 -15.54 -6.28
C ARG A 217 8.96 -15.41 -7.43
N LYS A 218 10.27 -15.52 -7.14
CA LYS A 218 11.25 -15.73 -8.22
C LYS A 218 10.92 -17.10 -8.83
N GLY A 219 10.79 -17.14 -10.16
CA GLY A 219 10.72 -18.41 -10.89
C GLY A 219 11.93 -19.27 -10.52
N ASN A 220 11.70 -20.57 -10.42
CA ASN A 220 12.73 -21.58 -10.21
C ASN A 220 13.69 -21.59 -11.40
#